data_AF-A0A973I1W2-F1
#
_entry.id   AF-A0A973I1W2-F1
#
_cell.length_a   1.000
_cell.length_b   1.000
_cell.length_c   1.000
_cell.angle_alpha   90.00
_cell.angle_beta   90.00
_cell.angle_gamma   90.00
#
_symmetry.space_group_name_H-M   'P 1'
#
loop_
_entity.id
_entity.type
_entity.pdbx_description
1 polymer ?
#
loop_
_entity_poly.entity_id
_entity_poly.type
_entity_poly.pdbx_seq_one_letter_code
_entity_poly.pdbx_strand_id
1 'polypeptide(L)'
;LIGHSQGAQTVRYVASVRPDLIASVTSIGGANYGSGIIDLISQKLPANSQAEHAAQLVFDAFGGVISLLSGNSDLPQNTMGALNSLSTQGAHAFNQKYPEGLPLNECEQGQLVAENGVYYFSWSGTAALTNILDLTDLPMLLGSLLILGKDDGLVSRCSSHLGHVIKDDYEMNHLDEINQFIGLHNFREVDPIELYRQHVKRLQELGL
;
A
#
# COMPACT_ATOMS: atom_id res chain seq x y z
N LEU A 1 14.19 -3.71 -4.39
CA LEU A 1 13.32 -2.52 -4.47
C LEU A 1 12.24 -2.63 -3.40
N ILE A 2 11.96 -1.55 -2.65
CA ILE A 2 10.93 -1.54 -1.62
C ILE A 2 9.93 -0.43 -1.99
N GLY A 3 8.66 -0.78 -2.14
CA GLY A 3 7.59 0.13 -2.54
C GLY A 3 6.42 0.08 -1.58
N HIS A 4 5.97 1.25 -1.12
CA HIS A 4 4.79 1.43 -0.29
C HIS A 4 3.59 1.85 -1.13
N SER A 5 2.38 1.38 -0.78
CA SER A 5 1.13 1.79 -1.43
C SER A 5 1.16 1.60 -2.96
N GLN A 6 0.89 2.64 -3.76
CA GLN A 6 1.05 2.63 -5.23
C GLN A 6 2.49 2.32 -5.68
N GLY A 7 3.48 2.59 -4.84
CA GLY A 7 4.87 2.25 -5.08
C GLY A 7 5.08 0.75 -5.35
N ALA A 8 4.23 -0.12 -4.79
CA ALA A 8 4.27 -1.56 -5.06
C ALA A 8 4.07 -1.88 -6.55
N GLN A 9 3.06 -1.30 -7.21
CA GLN A 9 2.85 -1.45 -8.66
C GLN A 9 4.04 -0.87 -9.45
N THR A 10 4.60 0.25 -8.99
CA THR A 10 5.74 0.90 -9.65
C THR A 10 6.98 0.01 -9.65
N VAL A 11 7.34 -0.59 -8.51
CA VAL A 11 8.52 -1.47 -8.42
C VAL A 11 8.29 -2.80 -9.15
N ARG A 12 7.04 -3.31 -9.16
CA ARG A 12 6.66 -4.50 -9.93
C ARG A 12 6.84 -4.29 -11.43
N TYR A 13 6.41 -3.13 -11.95
CA TYR A 13 6.63 -2.80 -13.36
C TYR A 13 8.11 -2.94 -13.74
N VAL A 14 9.02 -2.36 -12.95
CA VAL A 14 10.47 -2.42 -13.23
C VAL A 14 10.98 -3.86 -13.17
N ALA A 15 10.54 -4.65 -12.20
CA ALA A 15 10.93 -6.05 -12.05
C ALA A 15 10.42 -6.94 -13.20
N SER A 16 9.26 -6.63 -13.78
CA SER A 16 8.76 -7.35 -14.95
C SER A 16 9.51 -6.97 -16.23
N VAL A 17 9.82 -5.67 -16.44
CA VAL A 17 10.44 -5.22 -17.70
C VAL A 17 11.97 -5.36 -17.72
N ARG A 18 12.63 -5.30 -16.57
CA ARG A 18 14.09 -5.40 -16.40
C ARG A 18 14.44 -6.27 -15.19
N PRO A 19 14.02 -7.54 -15.16
CA PRO A 19 14.32 -8.45 -14.04
C PRO A 19 15.83 -8.63 -13.84
N ASP A 20 16.63 -8.47 -14.90
CA ASP A 20 18.10 -8.54 -14.87
C ASP A 20 18.75 -7.48 -13.98
N LEU A 21 18.03 -6.40 -13.66
CA LEU A 21 18.50 -5.34 -12.76
C LEU A 21 17.99 -5.48 -11.33
N ILE A 22 17.02 -6.36 -11.08
CA ILE A 22 16.24 -6.38 -9.84
C ILE A 22 16.48 -7.68 -9.08
N ALA A 23 17.11 -7.59 -7.91
CA ALA A 23 17.29 -8.74 -7.03
C ALA A 23 15.99 -9.12 -6.28
N SER A 24 15.27 -8.11 -5.79
CA SER A 24 14.04 -8.29 -5.03
C SER A 24 13.03 -7.15 -5.21
N VAL A 25 11.77 -7.45 -4.93
CA VAL A 25 10.65 -6.52 -4.80
C VAL A 25 9.96 -6.78 -3.46
N THR A 26 9.75 -5.72 -2.70
CA THR A 26 9.02 -5.75 -1.44
C THR A 26 7.88 -4.76 -1.50
N SER A 27 6.66 -5.23 -1.26
CA SER A 27 5.42 -4.45 -1.23
C SER A 27 4.98 -4.21 0.21
N ILE A 28 4.78 -2.95 0.59
CA ILE A 28 4.33 -2.55 1.93
C ILE A 28 2.98 -1.86 1.78
N GLY A 29 1.91 -2.44 2.33
CA GLY A 29 0.54 -1.92 2.13
C GLY A 29 0.18 -1.73 0.65
N GLY A 30 0.74 -2.57 -0.23
CA GLY A 30 0.62 -2.33 -1.67
C GLY A 30 -0.80 -2.56 -2.16
N ALA A 31 -1.36 -1.63 -2.94
CA ALA A 31 -2.66 -1.85 -3.60
C ALA A 31 -2.51 -2.80 -4.81
N ASN A 32 -2.06 -4.04 -4.59
CA ASN A 32 -1.76 -4.99 -5.67
C ASN A 32 -3.02 -5.46 -6.39
N TYR A 33 -4.17 -5.48 -5.71
CA TYR A 33 -5.48 -5.74 -6.31
C TYR A 33 -6.40 -4.51 -6.28
N GLY A 34 -5.83 -3.34 -5.99
CA GLY A 34 -6.54 -2.07 -5.90
C GLY A 34 -7.02 -1.73 -4.48
N SER A 35 -7.70 -0.60 -4.36
CA SER A 35 -8.27 -0.08 -3.12
C SER A 35 -9.77 0.17 -3.30
N GLY A 36 -10.58 -0.42 -2.41
CA GLY A 36 -12.04 -0.28 -2.45
C GLY A 36 -12.51 1.18 -2.31
N ILE A 37 -11.74 2.03 -1.63
CA ILE A 37 -12.02 3.46 -1.51
C ILE A 37 -12.05 4.11 -2.91
N ILE A 38 -11.09 3.76 -3.76
CA ILE A 38 -10.95 4.31 -5.11
C ILE A 38 -12.09 3.88 -6.02
N ASP A 39 -12.60 2.66 -5.86
CA ASP A 39 -13.76 2.17 -6.60
C ASP A 39 -15.02 2.95 -6.25
N LEU A 40 -15.22 3.30 -4.98
CA LEU A 40 -16.36 4.09 -4.53
C LEU A 40 -16.31 5.53 -5.06
N ILE A 41 -15.13 6.15 -5.05
CA ILE A 41 -14.93 7.48 -5.62
C ILE A 41 -15.23 7.49 -7.12
N SER A 42 -14.79 6.43 -7.83
CA SER A 42 -15.02 6.27 -9.26
C SER A 42 -16.51 6.14 -9.61
N GLN A 43 -17.35 5.71 -8.66
CA GLN A 43 -18.79 5.57 -8.84
C GLN A 43 -19.59 6.89 -8.68
N LYS A 44 -18.91 8.03 -8.50
CA LYS A 44 -19.52 9.35 -8.22
C LYS A 44 -20.45 9.31 -7.00
N LEU A 45 -19.84 9.46 -5.83
CA LEU A 45 -20.56 9.55 -4.56
C LEU A 45 -21.65 10.64 -4.61
N PRO A 46 -22.81 10.44 -3.96
CA PRO A 46 -23.85 11.46 -3.91
C PRO A 46 -23.31 12.73 -3.27
N ALA A 47 -23.61 13.88 -3.88
CA ALA A 47 -23.17 15.18 -3.37
C ALA A 47 -23.69 15.43 -1.95
N ASN A 48 -22.81 15.93 -1.09
CA ASN A 48 -22.97 16.15 0.35
C ASN A 48 -23.24 14.88 1.18
N SER A 49 -22.93 13.69 0.65
CA SER A 49 -23.05 12.45 1.42
C SER A 49 -21.92 12.31 2.46
N GLN A 50 -22.16 11.52 3.51
CA GLN A 50 -21.12 11.19 4.49
C GLN A 50 -19.93 10.47 3.85
N ALA A 51 -20.18 9.65 2.83
CA ALA A 51 -19.13 8.96 2.07
C ALA A 51 -18.24 9.94 1.30
N GLU A 52 -18.81 10.98 0.69
CA GLU A 52 -18.02 12.03 0.00
C GLU A 52 -17.11 12.77 0.98
N HIS A 53 -17.63 13.16 2.15
CA HIS A 53 -16.83 13.83 3.19
C HIS A 53 -15.71 12.94 3.73
N ALA A 54 -15.98 11.65 3.95
CA ALA A 54 -14.99 10.68 4.38
C ALA A 54 -13.86 10.54 3.34
N ALA A 55 -14.22 10.38 2.06
CA ALA A 55 -13.25 10.31 0.97
C ALA A 55 -12.41 11.60 0.86
N GLN A 56 -13.02 12.76 1.03
CA GLN A 56 -12.29 14.04 0.98
C GLN A 56 -11.27 14.16 2.11
N LEU A 57 -11.63 13.80 3.35
CA LEU A 57 -10.69 13.82 4.48
C LEU A 57 -9.49 12.89 4.26
N VAL A 58 -9.73 11.70 3.68
CA VAL A 58 -8.67 10.77 3.28
C VAL A 58 -7.71 11.44 2.28
N PHE A 59 -8.24 12.08 1.24
CA PHE A 59 -7.41 12.75 0.23
C PHE A 59 -6.65 13.95 0.79
N ASP A 60 -7.28 14.75 1.62
CA ASP A 60 -6.64 15.92 2.23
C ASP A 60 -5.46 15.50 3.12
N ALA A 61 -5.61 14.39 3.86
CA ALA A 61 -4.51 13.83 4.66
C ALA A 61 -3.32 13.43 3.79
N PHE A 62 -3.55 12.69 2.70
CA PHE A 62 -2.49 12.28 1.78
C PHE A 62 -1.88 13.45 1.02
N GLY A 63 -2.71 14.38 0.55
CA GLY A 63 -2.27 15.63 -0.07
C GLY A 63 -1.38 16.44 0.86
N GLY A 64 -1.72 16.49 2.16
CA GLY A 64 -0.89 17.12 3.19
C GLY A 64 0.47 16.45 3.36
N VAL A 65 0.51 15.12 3.50
CA VAL A 65 1.77 14.35 3.62
C VAL A 65 2.63 14.51 2.37
N ILE A 66 2.05 14.38 1.18
CA ILE A 66 2.78 14.53 -0.09
C ILE A 66 3.29 15.96 -0.24
N SER A 67 2.48 16.99 0.05
CA SER A 67 2.91 18.39 -0.04
C SER A 67 4.11 18.68 0.86
N LEU A 68 4.08 18.17 2.09
CA LEU A 68 5.18 18.31 3.04
C LEU A 68 6.46 17.61 2.55
N LEU A 69 6.35 16.39 2.02
CA LEU A 69 7.50 15.57 1.62
C LEU A 69 8.05 15.90 0.23
N SER A 70 7.21 16.32 -0.70
CA SER A 70 7.59 16.57 -2.09
C SER A 70 8.29 17.91 -2.29
N GLY A 71 8.04 18.90 -1.41
CA GLY A 71 8.66 20.23 -1.46
C GLY A 71 8.44 20.98 -2.78
N ASN A 72 7.51 20.53 -3.64
CA ASN A 72 7.38 21.04 -5.00
C ASN A 72 5.96 20.82 -5.57
N SER A 73 5.11 21.84 -5.44
CA SER A 73 3.71 21.84 -5.92
C SER A 73 3.57 21.94 -7.44
N ASP A 74 4.65 22.25 -8.15
CA ASP A 74 4.59 22.73 -9.54
C ASP A 74 4.77 21.63 -10.58
N LEU A 75 4.96 20.38 -10.16
CA LEU A 75 5.07 19.23 -11.05
C LEU A 75 3.70 18.78 -11.58
N PRO A 76 3.62 18.32 -12.85
CA PRO A 76 2.36 17.89 -13.45
C PRO A 76 1.76 16.72 -12.67
N GLN A 77 0.53 16.91 -12.16
CA GLN A 77 -0.24 15.89 -11.47
C GLN A 77 -1.27 15.28 -12.43
N ASN A 78 -1.29 13.96 -12.54
CA ASN A 78 -2.35 13.23 -13.24
C ASN A 78 -3.18 12.42 -12.22
N THR A 79 -4.02 13.13 -11.47
CA THR A 79 -4.88 12.54 -10.43
C THR A 79 -5.76 11.42 -10.99
N MET A 80 -6.34 11.60 -12.18
CA MET A 80 -7.16 10.56 -12.81
C MET A 80 -6.34 9.31 -13.16
N GLY A 81 -5.09 9.47 -13.58
CA GLY A 81 -4.19 8.35 -13.80
C GLY A 81 -3.87 7.58 -12.52
N ALA A 82 -3.66 8.29 -11.42
CA ALA A 82 -3.41 7.68 -10.10
C ALA A 82 -4.63 6.90 -9.60
N LEU A 83 -5.82 7.52 -9.64
CA LEU A 83 -7.08 6.88 -9.28
C LEU A 83 -7.35 5.65 -10.15
N ASN A 84 -7.19 5.76 -11.48
CA ASN A 84 -7.38 4.62 -12.35
C ASN A 84 -6.44 3.47 -12.00
N SER A 85 -5.16 3.75 -11.70
CA SER A 85 -4.17 2.72 -11.36
C SER A 85 -4.46 2.00 -10.03
N LEU A 86 -5.08 2.72 -9.08
CA LEU A 86 -5.42 2.22 -7.76
C LEU A 86 -6.84 1.62 -7.67
N SER A 87 -7.68 1.83 -8.68
CA SER A 87 -8.97 1.13 -8.79
C SER A 87 -8.76 -0.37 -8.92
N THR A 88 -9.72 -1.18 -8.48
CA THR A 88 -9.67 -2.63 -8.64
C THR A 88 -9.56 -3.01 -10.13
N GLN A 89 -10.31 -2.32 -11.00
CA GLN A 89 -10.23 -2.55 -12.45
C GLN A 89 -8.83 -2.27 -13.02
N GLY A 90 -8.24 -1.14 -12.65
CA GLY A 90 -6.91 -0.76 -13.15
C GLY A 90 -5.81 -1.65 -12.58
N ALA A 91 -5.89 -2.01 -11.30
CA ALA A 91 -4.97 -2.96 -10.69
C ALA A 91 -5.05 -4.34 -11.35
N HIS A 92 -6.24 -4.85 -11.67
CA HIS A 92 -6.38 -6.09 -12.45
C HIS A 92 -5.78 -5.97 -13.86
N ALA A 93 -6.02 -4.86 -14.56
CA ALA A 93 -5.42 -4.62 -15.88
C ALA A 93 -3.89 -4.53 -15.82
N PHE A 94 -3.34 -3.98 -14.73
CA PHE A 94 -1.91 -3.98 -14.44
C PHE A 94 -1.38 -5.40 -14.17
N ASN A 95 -2.07 -6.15 -13.31
CA ASN A 95 -1.72 -7.53 -12.93
C ASN A 95 -1.70 -8.48 -14.13
N GLN A 96 -2.58 -8.29 -15.12
CA GLN A 96 -2.56 -9.08 -16.36
C GLN A 96 -1.28 -8.88 -17.18
N LYS A 97 -0.61 -7.73 -17.05
CA LYS A 97 0.62 -7.41 -17.78
C LYS A 97 1.87 -7.76 -16.97
N TYR A 98 1.79 -7.64 -15.65
CA TYR A 98 2.91 -7.76 -14.72
C TYR A 98 2.52 -8.70 -13.56
N PRO A 99 2.31 -9.99 -13.83
CA PRO A 99 1.73 -10.94 -12.88
C PRO A 99 2.73 -11.46 -11.85
N GLU A 100 4.03 -11.19 -12.01
CA GLU A 100 5.08 -11.79 -11.21
C GLU A 100 4.93 -11.47 -9.72
N GLY A 101 5.05 -12.50 -8.89
CA GLY A 101 4.91 -12.41 -7.44
C GLY A 101 3.46 -12.41 -6.95
N LEU A 102 2.44 -12.23 -7.79
CA LEU A 102 1.04 -12.30 -7.32
C LEU A 102 0.68 -13.70 -6.83
N PRO A 103 -0.20 -13.82 -5.80
CA PRO A 103 -0.74 -15.10 -5.40
C PRO A 103 -1.71 -15.66 -6.46
N LEU A 104 -1.81 -16.99 -6.52
CA LEU A 104 -2.72 -17.68 -7.47
C LEU A 104 -4.19 -17.39 -7.14
N ASN A 105 -4.52 -17.37 -5.85
CA ASN A 105 -5.82 -16.93 -5.36
C ASN A 105 -5.64 -15.70 -4.46
N GLU A 106 -6.62 -14.81 -4.46
CA GLU A 106 -6.60 -13.63 -3.63
C GLU A 106 -6.48 -13.99 -2.14
N CYS A 107 -5.72 -13.19 -1.38
CA CYS A 107 -5.44 -13.41 0.04
C CYS A 107 -4.56 -14.63 0.39
N GLU A 108 -3.94 -15.29 -0.59
CA GLU A 108 -2.94 -16.34 -0.36
C GLU A 108 -1.50 -15.80 -0.41
N GLN A 109 -0.53 -16.67 -0.13
CA GLN A 109 0.88 -16.41 -0.36
C GLN A 109 1.20 -16.49 -1.86
N GLY A 110 2.04 -15.59 -2.35
CA GLY A 110 2.67 -15.68 -3.67
C GLY A 110 3.97 -16.47 -3.63
N GLN A 111 4.59 -16.64 -4.79
CA GLN A 111 5.91 -17.28 -4.88
C GLN A 111 6.98 -16.38 -4.27
N LEU A 112 7.87 -16.93 -3.43
CA LEU A 112 9.03 -16.22 -2.91
C LEU A 112 9.98 -15.77 -4.03
N VAL A 113 10.19 -16.62 -5.05
CA VAL A 113 10.94 -16.29 -6.26
C VAL A 113 10.02 -16.58 -7.44
N ALA A 114 9.69 -15.57 -8.24
CA ALA A 114 8.82 -15.77 -9.40
C ALA A 114 9.61 -16.28 -10.62
N GLU A 115 8.89 -16.60 -11.71
CA GLU A 115 9.47 -17.12 -12.95
C GLU A 115 10.51 -16.20 -13.61
N ASN A 116 10.47 -14.89 -13.31
CA ASN A 116 11.45 -13.92 -13.77
C ASN A 116 12.77 -13.93 -12.95
N GLY A 117 12.90 -14.81 -11.95
CA GLY A 117 14.10 -14.94 -11.10
C GLY A 117 14.21 -13.89 -9.99
N VAL A 118 13.20 -13.04 -9.81
CA VAL A 118 13.20 -11.98 -8.79
C VAL A 118 12.53 -12.47 -7.51
N TYR A 119 13.07 -12.07 -6.35
CA TYR A 119 12.45 -12.35 -5.05
C TYR A 119 11.30 -11.38 -4.76
N TYR A 120 10.16 -11.89 -4.27
CA TYR A 120 9.00 -11.08 -3.91
C TYR A 120 8.61 -11.25 -2.45
N PHE A 121 8.35 -10.14 -1.78
CA PHE A 121 7.91 -10.08 -0.40
C PHE A 121 6.76 -9.08 -0.22
N SER A 122 5.98 -9.26 0.83
CA SER A 122 5.09 -8.20 1.30
C SER A 122 4.90 -8.19 2.81
N TRP A 123 4.47 -7.04 3.33
CA TRP A 123 3.79 -6.94 4.61
C TRP A 123 2.76 -5.81 4.61
N SER A 124 1.83 -5.84 5.57
CA SER A 124 0.84 -4.77 5.73
C SER A 124 0.21 -4.75 7.12
N GLY A 125 -0.48 -3.66 7.44
CA GLY A 125 -1.29 -3.47 8.63
C GLY A 125 -2.78 -3.83 8.46
N THR A 126 -3.47 -3.95 9.58
CA THR A 126 -4.94 -4.15 9.64
C THR A 126 -5.64 -3.33 10.72
N ALA A 127 -5.01 -2.23 11.17
CA ALA A 127 -5.57 -1.37 12.20
C ALA A 127 -5.63 0.07 11.71
N ALA A 128 -6.81 0.53 11.31
CA ALA A 128 -7.00 1.90 10.81
C ALA A 128 -6.88 3.00 11.89
N LEU A 129 -6.98 2.65 13.17
CA LEU A 129 -6.78 3.55 14.32
C LEU A 129 -5.75 2.92 15.26
N THR A 130 -4.63 3.60 15.47
CA THR A 130 -3.43 3.12 16.16
C THR A 130 -2.92 4.12 17.19
N ASN A 131 -3.05 5.43 16.95
CA ASN A 131 -2.61 6.49 17.84
C ASN A 131 -3.54 7.71 17.82
N ILE A 132 -4.28 7.93 18.92
CA ILE A 132 -5.22 9.05 19.05
C ILE A 132 -4.58 10.45 19.04
N LEU A 133 -3.26 10.54 19.19
CA LEU A 133 -2.52 11.80 19.12
C LEU A 133 -2.07 12.12 17.69
N ASP A 134 -2.13 11.13 16.79
CA ASP A 134 -1.91 11.34 15.36
C ASP A 134 -3.22 11.81 14.71
N LEU A 135 -3.17 12.94 14.03
CA LEU A 135 -4.35 13.49 13.34
C LEU A 135 -4.67 12.74 12.04
N THR A 136 -3.71 11.96 11.51
CA THR A 136 -3.87 11.18 10.30
C THR A 136 -4.62 9.86 10.53
N ASP A 137 -4.77 9.45 11.78
CA ASP A 137 -5.58 8.29 12.18
C ASP A 137 -7.08 8.47 11.90
N LEU A 138 -7.62 9.69 12.06
CA LEU A 138 -9.03 9.95 11.77
C LEU A 138 -9.38 9.68 10.29
N PRO A 139 -8.64 10.21 9.30
CA PRO A 139 -8.88 9.86 7.90
C PRO A 139 -8.68 8.37 7.63
N MET A 140 -7.71 7.68 8.26
CA MET A 140 -7.55 6.23 8.11
C MET A 140 -8.76 5.45 8.63
N LEU A 141 -9.27 5.80 9.81
CA LEU A 141 -10.49 5.23 10.35
C LEU A 141 -11.69 5.43 9.40
N LEU A 142 -11.85 6.63 8.84
CA LEU A 142 -12.92 6.93 7.89
C LEU A 142 -12.78 6.16 6.57
N GLY A 143 -11.56 5.97 6.09
CA GLY A 143 -11.26 5.14 4.92
C GLY A 143 -11.61 3.66 5.14
N SER A 144 -11.31 3.12 6.32
CA SER A 144 -11.63 1.74 6.67
C SER A 144 -13.13 1.43 6.62
N LEU A 145 -14.00 2.41 6.93
CA LEU A 145 -15.46 2.25 6.81
C LEU A 145 -15.94 1.94 5.37
N LEU A 146 -15.07 2.19 4.38
CA LEU A 146 -15.34 2.04 2.97
C LEU A 146 -14.72 0.76 2.38
N ILE A 147 -13.97 0.01 3.18
CA ILE A 147 -13.28 -1.21 2.77
C ILE A 147 -13.96 -2.41 3.41
N LEU A 148 -14.12 -3.48 2.65
CA LEU A 148 -14.67 -4.73 3.18
C LEU A 148 -13.55 -5.56 3.82
N GLY A 149 -13.77 -5.99 5.07
CA GLY A 149 -12.85 -6.89 5.78
C GLY A 149 -11.83 -6.14 6.64
N LYS A 150 -10.66 -6.75 6.82
CA LYS A 150 -9.53 -6.14 7.53
C LYS A 150 -8.71 -5.27 6.58
N ASP A 151 -8.28 -4.11 7.04
CA ASP A 151 -7.57 -3.12 6.22
C ASP A 151 -6.74 -2.15 7.07
N ASP A 152 -5.85 -1.41 6.42
CA ASP A 152 -4.96 -0.41 7.04
C ASP A 152 -5.54 1.03 6.99
N GLY A 153 -6.81 1.19 6.62
CA GLY A 153 -7.47 2.46 6.35
C GLY A 153 -7.55 2.81 4.86
N LEU A 154 -6.78 2.16 3.99
CA LEU A 154 -6.76 2.43 2.55
C LEU A 154 -6.74 1.18 1.66
N VAL A 155 -6.03 0.14 2.07
CA VAL A 155 -5.81 -1.08 1.32
C VAL A 155 -6.28 -2.25 2.17
N SER A 156 -7.07 -3.13 1.57
CA SER A 156 -7.49 -4.35 2.25
C SER A 156 -6.29 -5.27 2.46
N ARG A 157 -6.32 -6.02 3.57
CA ARG A 157 -5.32 -7.04 3.90
C ARG A 157 -4.95 -7.89 2.69
N CYS A 158 -5.96 -8.46 2.02
CA CYS A 158 -5.77 -9.37 0.89
C CYS A 158 -5.17 -8.67 -0.34
N SER A 159 -5.54 -7.41 -0.61
CA SER A 159 -4.98 -6.64 -1.72
C SER A 159 -3.49 -6.36 -1.53
N SER A 160 -2.99 -6.38 -0.28
CA SER A 160 -1.57 -6.16 0.04
C SER A 160 -0.64 -7.31 -0.33
N HIS A 161 -1.17 -8.50 -0.61
CA HIS A 161 -0.36 -9.72 -0.77
C HIS A 161 0.48 -9.69 -2.05
N LEU A 162 1.79 -9.94 -1.89
CA LEU A 162 2.73 -10.13 -2.98
C LEU A 162 3.88 -11.03 -2.50
N GLY A 163 4.15 -12.08 -3.25
CA GLY A 163 5.22 -13.04 -2.97
C GLY A 163 5.09 -13.64 -1.59
N HIS A 164 6.22 -13.75 -0.89
CA HIS A 164 6.22 -14.18 0.49
C HIS A 164 5.69 -13.08 1.42
N VAL A 165 4.46 -13.26 1.90
CA VAL A 165 3.82 -12.37 2.88
C VAL A 165 4.44 -12.64 4.24
N ILE A 166 5.25 -11.69 4.72
CA ILE A 166 5.99 -11.74 5.98
C ILE A 166 5.00 -11.71 7.15
N LYS A 167 4.07 -10.75 7.10
CA LYS A 167 2.92 -10.60 7.98
C LYS A 167 1.99 -9.55 7.40
N ASP A 168 0.68 -9.78 7.48
CA ASP A 168 -0.36 -8.97 6.85
C ASP A 168 -1.38 -8.42 7.86
N ASP A 169 -1.07 -8.51 9.15
CA ASP A 169 -1.96 -8.14 10.24
C ASP A 169 -1.21 -7.40 11.37
N TYR A 170 -0.24 -6.57 11.01
CA TYR A 170 0.33 -5.62 11.98
C TYR A 170 -0.75 -4.66 12.48
N GLU A 171 -0.68 -4.22 13.74
CA GLU A 171 -1.50 -3.14 14.28
C GLU A 171 -1.00 -1.77 13.79
N MET A 172 -0.96 -1.61 12.47
CA MET A 172 -0.54 -0.42 11.73
C MET A 172 -1.67 0.05 10.81
N ASN A 173 -1.83 1.37 10.70
CA ASN A 173 -2.56 2.00 9.60
C ASN A 173 -1.62 2.25 8.41
N HIS A 174 -2.14 2.74 7.30
CA HIS A 174 -1.40 2.88 6.05
C HIS A 174 -0.20 3.85 6.14
N LEU A 175 -0.24 4.81 7.06
CA LEU A 175 0.83 5.79 7.28
C LEU A 175 1.83 5.30 8.34
N ASP A 176 1.39 4.52 9.32
CA ASP A 176 2.28 3.85 10.28
C ASP A 176 3.30 2.96 9.57
N GLU A 177 2.90 2.30 8.48
CA GLU A 177 3.78 1.45 7.66
C GLU A 177 5.04 2.16 7.11
N ILE A 178 5.01 3.49 7.05
CA ILE A 178 6.12 4.37 6.67
C ILE A 178 6.53 5.32 7.80
N ASN A 179 6.19 4.96 9.05
CA ASN A 179 6.47 5.71 10.26
C ASN A 179 5.93 7.16 10.24
N GLN A 180 4.74 7.33 9.66
CA GLN A 180 4.02 8.60 9.61
C GLN A 180 2.74 8.54 10.45
N PHE A 181 2.28 9.67 11.01
CA PHE A 181 2.92 10.99 10.91
C PHE A 181 4.01 11.18 11.99
N ILE A 182 5.18 11.69 11.60
CA ILE A 182 6.31 12.03 12.50
C ILE A 182 6.72 10.96 13.53
N GLY A 183 6.43 9.68 13.25
CA GLY A 183 6.72 8.55 14.14
C GLY A 183 5.70 8.30 15.25
N LEU A 184 4.51 8.89 15.16
CA LEU A 184 3.39 8.48 16.01
C LEU A 184 2.74 7.24 15.40
N HIS A 185 2.69 6.16 16.16
CA HIS A 185 2.10 4.88 15.76
C HIS A 185 1.67 4.09 17.02
N ASN A 186 1.13 2.89 16.86
CA ASN A 186 0.82 2.00 17.99
C ASN A 186 2.08 1.60 18.77
N PHE A 187 2.21 2.05 20.02
CA PHE A 187 3.38 1.78 20.87
C PHE A 187 3.51 0.33 21.37
N ARG A 188 2.49 -0.51 21.17
CA ARG A 188 2.47 -1.91 21.59
C ARG A 188 2.81 -2.88 20.47
N GLU A 189 2.79 -2.39 19.23
CA GLU A 189 3.18 -3.13 18.05
C GLU A 189 4.69 -2.97 17.80
N VAL A 190 5.24 -3.80 16.92
CA VAL A 190 6.58 -3.62 16.39
C VAL A 190 6.74 -2.24 15.75
N ASP A 191 7.89 -1.61 16.03
CA ASP A 191 8.27 -0.35 15.40
C ASP A 191 8.42 -0.54 13.87
N PRO A 192 7.74 0.27 13.04
CA PRO A 192 7.87 0.24 11.58
C PRO A 192 9.33 0.33 11.12
N ILE A 193 10.17 1.17 11.74
CA ILE A 193 11.60 1.27 11.42
C ILE A 193 12.29 -0.07 11.62
N GLU A 194 11.95 -0.78 12.70
CA GLU A 194 12.54 -2.09 12.99
C GLU A 194 12.08 -3.14 11.97
N LEU A 195 10.86 -3.06 11.41
CA LEU A 195 10.45 -3.91 10.29
C LEU A 195 11.35 -3.75 9.07
N TYR A 196 11.68 -2.51 8.67
CA TYR A 196 12.62 -2.27 7.56
C TYR A 196 14.00 -2.84 7.88
N ARG A 197 14.49 -2.66 9.12
CA ARG A 197 15.81 -3.18 9.54
C ARG A 197 15.88 -4.71 9.49
N GLN A 198 14.86 -5.37 10.03
CA GLN A 198 14.75 -6.82 9.98
C GLN A 198 14.63 -7.32 8.53
N HIS A 199 13.90 -6.59 7.69
CA HIS A 199 13.78 -6.96 6.29
C HIS A 199 15.09 -6.82 5.51
N VAL A 200 15.86 -5.75 5.72
CA VAL A 200 17.19 -5.62 5.10
C VAL A 200 18.12 -6.76 5.54
N LYS A 201 18.07 -7.16 6.82
CA LYS A 201 18.81 -8.33 7.31
C LYS A 201 18.35 -9.62 6.62
N ARG A 202 17.04 -9.82 6.44
CA ARG A 202 16.48 -10.96 5.70
C ARG A 202 16.99 -11.00 4.26
N LEU A 203 17.05 -9.86 3.57
CA LEU A 203 17.60 -9.77 2.21
C LEU A 203 19.09 -10.15 2.20
N GLN A 204 19.88 -9.64 3.15
CA GLN A 204 21.30 -9.99 3.29
C GLN A 204 21.51 -11.50 3.51
N GLU A 205 20.68 -12.14 4.34
CA GLU A 205 20.75 -13.59 4.61
C GLU A 205 20.42 -14.44 3.36
N LEU A 206 19.69 -13.88 2.41
CA LEU A 206 19.42 -14.49 1.10
C LEU A 206 20.50 -14.18 0.05
N GLY A 207 21.53 -13.40 0.41
CA GLY A 207 22.60 -12.99 -0.50
C GLY A 207 22.20 -11.88 -1.48
N LEU A 208 21.18 -11.08 -1.12
CA LEU A 208 20.65 -9.96 -1.92
C LEU A 208 21.18 -8.61 -1.44
#